data_AF-A0A9P0G6X6-F1
#
_entry.id   AF-A0A9P0G6X6-F1
#
_cell.length_a   1.000
_cell.length_b   1.000
_cell.length_c   1.000
_cell.angle_alpha   90.00
_cell.angle_beta   90.00
_cell.angle_gamma   90.00
#
_symmetry.space_group_name_H-M   'P 1'
#
loop_
_entity.id
_entity.type
_entity.pdbx_description
1 polymer ?
#
loop_
_entity_poly.entity_id
_entity_poly.type
_entity_poly.pdbx_seq_one_letter_code
_entity_poly.pdbx_strand_id
1 'polypeptide(L)'
;MDKIIDKIDSELLETENELVPQKRRHYPRSDLSVSTNRKIEALEVCDSIIQQIRTRFTFTGHLVAIVLFMKEHFIEYQKNFPDQWLSDTVNAHQFLEKNRLEKELQVLYEREELQTISGAIPLCYHYFRRKI
;
A
#
# COMPACT_ATOMS: atom_id res chain seq x y z
N MET A 1 -10.09 1.34 6.74
CA MET A 1 -9.27 2.35 6.04
C MET A 1 -10.09 3.62 5.85
N ASP A 2 -11.33 3.51 5.36
CA ASP A 2 -12.27 4.64 5.20
C ASP A 2 -12.49 5.45 6.49
N LYS A 3 -12.73 4.78 7.62
CA LYS A 3 -12.93 5.43 8.93
C LYS A 3 -11.77 6.28 9.44
N ILE A 4 -10.55 6.07 8.92
CA ILE A 4 -9.37 6.86 9.30
C ILE A 4 -9.27 8.12 8.43
N ILE A 5 -9.63 8.01 7.14
CA ILE A 5 -9.68 9.12 6.20
C ILE A 5 -10.80 10.09 6.60
N ASP A 6 -11.98 9.56 6.91
CA ASP A 6 -13.13 10.35 7.36
C ASP A 6 -12.82 11.15 8.64
N LYS A 7 -11.96 10.60 9.50
CA LYS A 7 -11.58 11.25 10.77
C LYS A 7 -10.59 12.40 10.55
N ILE A 8 -9.69 12.28 9.58
CA ILE A 8 -8.76 13.34 9.19
C ILE A 8 -9.51 14.49 8.51
N ASP A 9 -10.46 14.19 7.63
CA ASP A 9 -11.26 15.20 6.94
C ASP A 9 -12.19 15.95 7.91
N SER A 10 -12.67 15.27 8.97
CA SER A 10 -13.49 15.89 10.02
C SER A 10 -12.69 16.84 10.92
N GLU A 11 -11.45 16.47 11.29
CA GLU A 11 -10.57 17.32 12.13
C GLU A 11 -10.10 18.59 11.39
N LEU A 12 -9.99 18.56 10.06
CA LEU A 12 -9.63 19.74 9.26
C LEU A 12 -10.77 20.78 9.22
N LEU A 13 -12.03 20.34 9.20
CA LEU A 13 -13.21 21.22 9.09
C LEU A 13 -13.50 22.02 10.38
N GLU A 14 -13.14 21.48 11.54
CA GLU A 14 -13.36 22.13 12.84
C GLU A 14 -12.40 23.30 13.09
N THR A 15 -11.23 23.32 12.44
CA THR A 15 -10.22 24.36 12.65
C THR A 15 -10.48 25.68 11.92
N GLU A 16 -11.41 25.71 10.95
CA GLU A 16 -11.72 26.91 10.17
C GLU A 16 -12.77 27.84 10.83
N ASN A 17 -13.53 27.37 11.83
CA ASN A 17 -14.74 28.08 12.31
C ASN A 17 -14.58 28.96 13.56
N GLU A 18 -13.41 29.05 14.20
CA GLU A 18 -13.20 30.02 15.29
C GLU A 18 -12.51 31.32 14.82
N LEU A 19 -13.26 32.16 14.09
CA LEU A 19 -12.86 33.54 13.79
C LEU A 19 -13.22 34.49 14.94
N VAL A 20 -12.27 34.70 15.87
CA VAL A 20 -12.32 35.75 16.93
C VAL A 20 -12.06 37.14 16.31
N PRO A 21 -12.75 38.23 16.72
CA PRO A 21 -12.66 39.53 16.03
C PRO A 21 -11.35 40.26 16.36
N GLN A 22 -10.50 40.50 15.35
CA GLN A 22 -9.21 41.17 15.56
C GLN A 22 -9.19 42.65 15.12
N LYS A 23 -8.94 43.49 16.13
CA LYS A 23 -8.57 44.91 16.07
C LYS A 23 -7.39 45.11 15.10
N ARG A 24 -7.57 45.91 14.05
CA ARG A 24 -6.56 46.14 12.99
C ARG A 24 -5.29 46.80 13.55
N ARG A 25 -4.20 46.05 13.65
CA ARG A 25 -2.83 46.59 13.74
C ARG A 25 -2.21 46.56 12.34
N HIS A 26 -1.74 47.72 11.88
CA HIS A 26 -1.10 47.87 10.57
C HIS A 26 0.32 47.31 10.66
N TYR A 27 0.54 46.11 10.12
CA TYR A 27 1.88 45.55 9.92
C TYR A 27 2.33 45.81 8.47
N PRO A 28 3.63 46.04 8.23
CA PRO A 28 4.16 46.30 6.89
C PRO A 28 3.83 45.11 5.96
N ARG A 29 3.20 45.43 4.83
CA ARG A 29 2.50 44.50 3.92
C ARG A 29 3.38 43.42 3.26
N SER A 30 4.70 43.46 3.39
CA SER A 30 5.63 42.58 2.68
C SER A 30 5.83 41.21 3.34
N ASP A 31 5.92 41.15 4.67
CA ASP A 31 6.32 39.92 5.40
C ASP A 31 5.18 38.88 5.50
N LEU A 32 3.94 39.36 5.51
CA LEU A 32 2.75 38.49 5.49
C LEU A 32 2.69 37.70 4.18
N SER A 33 3.02 38.31 3.04
CA SER A 33 2.99 37.64 1.72
C SER A 33 4.01 36.51 1.62
N VAL A 34 5.18 36.68 2.22
CA VAL A 34 6.25 35.66 2.23
C VAL A 34 5.89 34.51 3.18
N SER A 35 5.24 34.80 4.31
CA SER A 35 4.77 33.76 5.23
C SER A 35 3.55 32.99 4.68
N THR A 36 2.65 33.64 3.95
CA THR A 36 1.57 32.97 3.23
C THR A 36 2.08 32.13 2.07
N ASN A 37 3.07 32.62 1.31
CA ASN A 37 3.70 31.85 0.24
C ASN A 37 4.40 30.60 0.78
N ARG A 38 5.15 30.73 1.89
CA ARG A 38 5.76 29.57 2.56
C ARG A 38 4.75 28.53 3.06
N LYS A 39 3.57 28.98 3.52
CA LYS A 39 2.49 28.05 3.90
C LYS A 39 1.90 27.33 2.70
N ILE A 40 1.68 28.04 1.60
CA ILE A 40 1.17 27.45 0.35
C ILE A 40 2.17 26.44 -0.22
N GLU A 41 3.45 26.79 -0.29
CA GLU A 41 4.53 25.90 -0.72
C GLU A 41 4.61 24.64 0.15
N ALA A 42 4.48 24.79 1.48
CA ALA A 42 4.48 23.65 2.40
C ALA A 42 3.25 22.74 2.16
N LEU A 43 2.08 23.31 1.90
CA LEU A 43 0.87 22.54 1.57
C LEU A 43 1.03 21.78 0.25
N GLU A 44 1.59 22.39 -0.79
CA GLU A 44 1.85 21.72 -2.07
C GLU A 44 2.81 20.52 -1.91
N VAL A 45 3.84 20.67 -1.07
CA VAL A 45 4.76 19.57 -0.74
C VAL A 45 4.01 18.46 0.01
N CYS A 46 3.18 18.81 1.00
CA CYS A 46 2.37 17.85 1.74
C CYS A 46 1.37 17.11 0.82
N ASP A 47 0.68 17.82 -0.08
CA ASP A 47 -0.24 17.23 -1.04
C ASP A 47 0.48 16.28 -2.00
N SER A 48 1.68 16.66 -2.46
CA SER A 48 2.52 15.79 -3.28
C SER A 48 2.92 14.52 -2.53
N ILE A 49 3.31 14.62 -1.26
CA ILE A 49 3.63 13.46 -0.42
C ILE A 49 2.39 12.57 -0.25
N ILE A 50 1.23 13.14 0.06
CA ILE A 50 -0.03 12.40 0.21
C ILE A 50 -0.38 11.68 -1.09
N GLN A 51 -0.25 12.35 -2.23
CA GLN A 51 -0.52 11.77 -3.54
C GLN A 51 0.45 10.63 -3.88
N GLN A 52 1.74 10.78 -3.53
CA GLN A 52 2.74 9.72 -3.70
C GLN A 52 2.43 8.51 -2.82
N ILE A 53 2.05 8.74 -1.56
CA ILE A 53 1.62 7.66 -0.65
C ILE A 53 0.41 6.95 -1.25
N ARG A 54 -0.64 7.69 -1.62
CA ARG A 54 -1.85 7.10 -2.23
C ARG A 54 -1.50 6.26 -3.45
N THR A 55 -0.74 6.81 -4.40
CA THR A 55 -0.37 6.13 -5.65
C THR A 55 0.48 4.87 -5.42
N ARG A 56 1.45 4.93 -4.50
CA ARG A 56 2.34 3.79 -4.21
C ARG A 56 1.66 2.69 -3.40
N PHE A 57 0.72 3.05 -2.54
CA PHE A 57 0.00 2.10 -1.69
C PHE A 57 -1.39 1.72 -2.23
N THR A 58 -1.84 2.27 -3.37
CA THR A 58 -3.09 1.87 -4.02
C THR A 58 -3.07 0.44 -4.53
N PHE A 59 -1.92 -0.03 -5.02
CA PHE A 59 -1.79 -1.41 -5.46
C PHE A 59 -1.54 -2.29 -4.23
N THR A 60 -2.42 -3.26 -4.00
CA THR A 60 -2.31 -4.23 -2.90
C THR A 60 -2.19 -5.67 -3.41
N GLY A 61 -2.14 -5.86 -4.74
CA GLY A 61 -2.15 -7.18 -5.37
C GLY A 61 -0.96 -8.06 -5.00
N HIS A 62 0.17 -7.47 -4.63
CA HIS A 62 1.32 -8.22 -4.10
C HIS A 62 1.04 -8.88 -2.75
N LEU A 63 0.11 -8.36 -1.93
CA LEU A 63 -0.29 -9.01 -0.67
C LEU A 63 -0.97 -10.36 -0.92
N VAL A 64 -1.80 -10.43 -1.96
CA VAL A 64 -2.49 -11.67 -2.37
C VAL A 64 -1.47 -12.74 -2.77
N ALA A 65 -0.44 -12.35 -3.54
CA ALA A 65 0.61 -13.27 -3.96
C ALA A 65 1.41 -13.83 -2.77
N ILE A 66 1.67 -13.02 -1.74
CA ILE A 66 2.40 -13.42 -0.52
C ILE A 66 1.68 -14.58 0.20
N VAL A 67 0.34 -14.58 0.22
CA VAL A 67 -0.47 -15.63 0.87
C VAL A 67 -0.20 -17.02 0.29
N LEU A 68 0.09 -17.11 -1.02
CA LEU A 68 0.42 -18.38 -1.69
C LEU A 68 1.77 -18.97 -1.24
N PHE A 69 2.66 -18.15 -0.67
CA PHE A 69 4.00 -18.57 -0.23
C PHE A 69 4.16 -18.65 1.29
N MET A 70 3.06 -18.50 2.05
CA MET A 70 3.06 -18.67 3.50
C MET A 70 3.27 -20.13 3.89
N LYS A 71 4.45 -20.44 4.43
CA LYS A 71 4.89 -21.80 4.76
C LYS A 71 3.96 -22.48 5.78
N GLU A 72 3.38 -21.68 6.66
CA GLU A 72 2.44 -22.11 7.70
C GLU A 72 1.21 -22.83 7.11
N HIS A 73 0.81 -22.47 5.89
CA HIS A 73 -0.38 -23.00 5.23
C HIS A 73 -0.09 -24.10 4.19
N PHE A 74 1.17 -24.48 3.97
CA PHE A 74 1.52 -25.43 2.89
C PHE A 74 0.88 -26.81 3.08
N ILE A 75 0.76 -27.29 4.32
CA ILE A 75 0.07 -28.56 4.63
C ILE A 75 -1.42 -28.49 4.25
N GLU A 76 -2.05 -27.32 4.43
CA GLU A 76 -3.44 -27.08 4.05
C GLU A 76 -3.58 -26.96 2.53
N TYR A 77 -2.68 -26.21 1.89
CA TYR A 77 -2.66 -26.01 0.44
C TYR A 77 -2.38 -27.28 -0.36
N GLN A 78 -1.60 -28.20 0.20
CA GLN A 78 -1.39 -29.52 -0.39
C GLN A 78 -2.69 -30.34 -0.44
N LYS A 79 -3.54 -30.24 0.60
CA LYS A 79 -4.82 -30.96 0.67
C LYS A 79 -5.91 -30.27 -0.14
N ASN A 80 -5.99 -28.95 -0.02
CA ASN A 80 -6.98 -28.11 -0.66
C ASN A 80 -6.26 -26.95 -1.35
N PHE A 81 -6.15 -27.02 -2.66
CA PHE A 81 -5.41 -26.01 -3.42
C PHE A 81 -6.10 -24.63 -3.32
N PRO A 82 -5.35 -23.54 -3.07
CA PRO A 82 -5.90 -22.20 -2.92
C PRO A 82 -6.23 -21.52 -4.26
N ASP A 83 -7.22 -22.05 -4.99
CA ASP A 83 -7.63 -21.57 -6.32
C ASP A 83 -8.04 -20.09 -6.35
N GLN A 84 -8.72 -19.63 -5.30
CA GLN A 84 -9.18 -18.25 -5.21
C GLN A 84 -7.99 -17.28 -5.16
N TRP A 85 -7.03 -17.55 -4.28
CA TRP A 85 -5.81 -16.74 -4.13
C TRP A 85 -4.93 -16.78 -5.38
N LEU A 86 -4.89 -17.92 -6.07
CA LEU A 86 -4.22 -18.05 -7.36
C LEU A 86 -4.88 -17.14 -8.40
N SER A 87 -6.21 -17.19 -8.52
CA SER A 87 -6.95 -16.37 -9.49
C SER A 87 -6.76 -14.88 -9.21
N ASP A 88 -6.85 -14.46 -7.95
CA ASP A 88 -6.64 -13.08 -7.54
C ASP A 88 -5.20 -12.62 -7.80
N THR A 89 -4.20 -13.50 -7.63
CA THR A 89 -2.80 -13.22 -7.92
C THR A 89 -2.55 -13.02 -9.41
N VAL A 90 -3.16 -13.85 -10.28
CA VAL A 90 -3.06 -13.72 -11.74
C VAL A 90 -3.79 -12.47 -12.24
N ASN A 91 -4.95 -12.15 -11.64
CA ASN A 91 -5.67 -10.91 -11.95
C ASN A 91 -4.82 -9.67 -11.61
N ALA A 92 -4.14 -9.70 -10.46
CA ALA A 92 -3.22 -8.63 -10.05
C ALA A 92 -1.93 -8.59 -10.88
N HIS A 93 -1.48 -9.73 -11.42
CA HIS A 93 -0.24 -9.88 -12.16
C HIS A 93 -0.51 -10.57 -13.50
N GLN A 94 -1.07 -9.82 -14.45
CA GLN A 94 -1.48 -10.33 -15.77
C GLN A 94 -0.34 -10.97 -16.60
N PHE A 95 0.92 -10.75 -16.21
CA PHE A 95 2.08 -11.38 -16.84
C PHE A 95 2.34 -12.82 -16.37
N LEU A 96 1.65 -13.28 -15.32
CA LEU A 96 1.78 -14.65 -14.81
C LEU A 96 0.81 -15.56 -15.55
N GLU A 97 1.33 -16.67 -16.07
CA GLU A 97 0.49 -17.73 -16.64
C GLU A 97 -0.12 -18.57 -15.52
N LYS A 98 -1.46 -18.54 -15.40
CA LYS A 98 -2.21 -19.25 -14.35
C LYS A 98 -1.82 -20.73 -14.26
N ASN A 99 -1.94 -21.46 -15.38
CA ASN A 99 -1.71 -22.91 -15.42
C ASN A 99 -0.26 -23.30 -15.05
N ARG A 100 0.69 -22.41 -15.36
CA ARG A 100 2.10 -22.64 -15.05
C ARG A 100 2.37 -22.40 -13.57
N LEU A 101 1.87 -21.29 -13.04
CA LEU A 101 1.99 -20.95 -11.62
C LEU A 101 1.31 -22.01 -10.73
N GLU A 102 0.15 -22.50 -11.13
CA GLU A 102 -0.58 -23.58 -10.45
C GLU A 102 0.29 -24.83 -10.29
N LYS A 103 0.90 -25.30 -11.38
CA LYS A 103 1.77 -26.47 -11.36
C LYS A 103 3.04 -26.26 -10.53
N GLU A 104 3.66 -25.08 -10.64
CA GLU A 104 4.84 -24.74 -9.85
C GLU A 104 4.52 -24.71 -8.35
N LEU A 105 3.35 -24.17 -7.97
CA LEU A 105 2.88 -24.15 -6.58
C LEU A 105 2.51 -25.55 -6.07
N GLN A 106 1.87 -26.38 -6.89
CA GLN A 106 1.56 -27.76 -6.51
C GLN A 106 2.85 -28.54 -6.18
N VAL A 107 3.88 -28.43 -7.03
CA VAL A 107 5.18 -29.05 -6.78
C VAL A 107 5.85 -28.49 -5.51
N LEU A 108 5.70 -27.18 -5.26
CA LEU A 108 6.23 -26.53 -4.05
C LEU A 108 5.54 -27.03 -2.77
N TYR A 109 4.22 -27.22 -2.80
CA TYR A 109 3.44 -27.71 -1.65
C TYR A 109 3.67 -29.20 -1.39
N GLU A 110 3.93 -30.00 -2.44
CA GLU A 110 4.20 -31.43 -2.29
C GLU A 110 5.62 -31.77 -1.82
N ARG A 111 6.63 -30.98 -2.23
CA ARG A 111 8.04 -31.30 -1.95
C ARG A 111 8.60 -30.52 -0.77
N GLU A 112 8.73 -31.16 0.39
CA GLU A 112 9.35 -30.57 1.58
C GLU A 112 10.78 -30.06 1.35
N GLU A 113 11.52 -30.69 0.43
CA GLU A 113 12.86 -30.24 0.04
C GLU A 113 12.85 -28.78 -0.41
N LEU A 114 11.90 -28.42 -1.29
CA LEU A 114 11.77 -27.07 -1.82
C LEU A 114 11.35 -26.06 -0.75
N GLN A 115 10.57 -26.51 0.24
CA GLN A 115 10.12 -25.70 1.39
C GLN A 115 11.24 -25.47 2.41
N THR A 116 12.26 -26.33 2.40
CA THR A 116 13.39 -26.31 3.34
C THR A 116 14.62 -25.63 2.75
N ILE A 117 14.66 -25.42 1.42
CA ILE A 117 15.69 -24.60 0.78
C ILE A 117 15.67 -23.20 1.39
N SER A 118 16.72 -22.91 2.16
CA SER A 118 16.95 -21.59 2.75
C SER A 118 16.99 -20.54 1.64
N GLY A 119 16.16 -19.51 1.76
CA GLY A 119 16.11 -18.41 0.80
C GLY A 119 15.14 -18.58 -0.36
N ALA A 120 14.58 -19.78 -0.63
CA ALA A 120 13.62 -19.95 -1.73
C ALA A 120 12.34 -19.12 -1.51
N ILE A 121 11.70 -19.29 -0.35
CA ILE A 121 10.48 -18.53 0.02
C ILE A 121 10.79 -17.01 0.17
N PRO A 122 11.87 -16.59 0.86
CA PRO A 122 12.31 -15.20 0.86
C PRO A 122 12.50 -14.58 -0.53
N LEU A 123 13.05 -15.33 -1.48
CA LEU A 123 13.24 -14.87 -2.85
C LEU A 123 11.88 -14.66 -3.56
N CYS A 124 10.93 -15.57 -3.38
CA CYS A 124 9.56 -15.39 -3.86
C CYS A 124 8.94 -14.11 -3.26
N TYR A 125 9.06 -13.89 -1.95
CA TYR A 125 8.57 -12.66 -1.31
C TYR A 125 9.20 -11.39 -1.89
N HIS A 126 10.52 -11.39 -2.12
CA HIS A 126 11.20 -10.26 -2.74
C HIS A 126 10.76 -10.00 -4.17
N TYR A 127 10.49 -11.05 -4.96
CA TYR A 127 10.01 -10.93 -6.33
C TYR A 127 8.66 -10.20 -6.40
N PHE A 128 7.69 -10.61 -5.57
CA PHE A 128 6.36 -10.01 -5.55
C PHE A 128 6.33 -8.63 -4.90
N ARG A 129 7.24 -8.33 -3.97
CA ARG A 129 7.31 -7.01 -3.30
C ARG A 129 7.98 -5.92 -4.14
N ARG A 130 8.88 -6.27 -5.08
CA ARG A 130 9.72 -5.29 -5.78
C ARG A 130 9.08 -4.69 -7.04
N LYS A 131 7.99 -5.26 -7.56
CA LYS A 131 7.22 -4.67 -8.69
C LYS A 131 6.11 -3.71 -8.20
N ILE A 132 6.48 -2.78 -7.30
CA ILE A 132 5.69 -1.61 -6.89
C ILE A 132 6.35 -0.37 -7.50
#